data_AF-A0A1I3B6P8-F1
#
_entry.id   AF-A0A1I3B6P8-F1
#
_cell.length_a   1.000
_cell.length_b   1.000
_cell.length_c   1.000
_cell.angle_alpha   90.00
_cell.angle_beta   90.00
_cell.angle_gamma   90.00
#
_symmetry.space_group_name_H-M   'P 1'
#
loop_
_entity.id
_entity.type
_entity.pdbx_description
1 polymer ?
#
loop_
_entity_poly.entity_id
_entity_poly.type
_entity_poly.pdbx_seq_one_letter_code
_entity_poly.pdbx_strand_id
1 'polypeptide(L)' 'MALDEQDWKERLGKAQTQEEFEALIMELPERSLDEMSEEEREYFLMEQKIEEEFMAHITQTAKLRDG' A
#
# COMPACT_ATOMS: atom_id res chain seq x y z
N MET A 1 -13.68 8.10 -9.55
CA MET A 1 -14.91 7.27 -9.55
C MET A 1 -15.36 7.15 -8.10
N ALA A 2 -16.65 7.26 -7.80
CA ALA A 2 -17.12 7.05 -6.43
C ALA A 2 -17.02 5.54 -6.13
N LEU A 3 -16.16 5.17 -5.19
CA LEU A 3 -16.02 3.80 -4.71
C LEU A 3 -17.33 3.41 -4.00
N ASP A 4 -18.14 2.56 -4.62
CA ASP A 4 -19.30 1.96 -3.96
C ASP A 4 -18.80 0.84 -3.03
N GLU A 5 -18.84 1.11 -1.73
CA GLU A 5 -18.38 0.18 -0.69
C GLU A 5 -19.04 -1.21 -0.80
N GLN A 6 -20.30 -1.27 -1.23
CA GLN A 6 -21.04 -2.53 -1.32
C GLN A 6 -20.58 -3.37 -2.52
N ASP A 7 -20.37 -2.74 -3.67
CA ASP A 7 -19.79 -3.39 -4.86
C ASP A 7 -18.38 -3.94 -4.57
N TRP A 8 -17.54 -3.14 -3.90
CA TRP A 8 -16.20 -3.56 -3.54
C TRP A 8 -16.16 -4.76 -2.60
N LYS A 9 -17.02 -4.78 -1.58
CA LYS A 9 -17.13 -5.93 -0.67
C LYS A 9 -17.57 -7.20 -1.39
N GLU A 10 -18.49 -7.08 -2.35
CA GLU A 10 -18.95 -8.23 -3.13
C GLU A 10 -17.83 -8.76 -4.05
N ARG A 11 -17.08 -7.87 -4.70
CA ARG A 11 -15.96 -8.24 -5.58
C ARG A 11 -14.80 -8.86 -4.80
N LEU A 12 -14.46 -8.31 -3.63
CA LEU A 12 -13.47 -8.90 -2.73
C LEU A 12 -13.88 -10.28 -2.23
N GLY A 13 -15.16 -10.49 -1.90
CA GLY A 13 -15.67 -11.79 -1.46
C GLY A 13 -15.69 -12.86 -2.57
N LYS A 14 -15.60 -12.45 -3.83
CA LYS A 14 -15.57 -13.33 -5.01
C LYS A 14 -14.16 -13.65 -5.50
N ALA A 15 -13.16 -12.84 -5.17
CA ALA A 15 -11.76 -13.08 -5.54
C ALA A 15 -11.22 -14.34 -4.85
N GLN A 16 -10.65 -15.26 -5.63
CA GLN A 16 -10.10 -16.53 -5.14
C GLN A 16 -8.61 -16.68 -5.45
N THR A 17 -8.10 -15.90 -6.40
CA THR A 17 -6.72 -15.98 -6.88
C THR A 17 -5.96 -14.70 -6.58
N GLN A 18 -4.64 -14.82 -6.47
CA GLN A 18 -3.74 -13.68 -6.26
C GLN A 18 -3.91 -12.62 -7.37
N GLU A 19 -4.06 -13.06 -8.62
CA GLU A 19 -4.24 -12.17 -9.78
C GLU A 19 -5.54 -11.36 -9.69
N GLU A 20 -6.63 -11.93 -9.18
CA GLU A 20 -7.89 -11.22 -8.96
C GLU A 20 -7.77 -10.18 -7.83
N PHE A 21 -7.02 -10.50 -6.76
CA PHE A 21 -6.73 -9.52 -5.71
C PHE A 21 -5.85 -8.37 -6.22
N GLU A 22 -4.83 -8.68 -7.02
CA GLU A 22 -3.97 -7.66 -7.64
C GLU A 22 -4.76 -6.74 -8.58
N ALA A 23 -5.68 -7.31 -9.38
CA ALA A 23 -6.58 -6.53 -10.23
C ALA A 23 -7.46 -5.56 -9.41
N LEU A 24 -7.99 -6.03 -8.28
CA LEU A 24 -8.76 -5.18 -7.35
C LEU A 24 -7.88 -4.08 -6.73
N ILE A 25 -6.64 -4.37 -6.36
CA ILE A 25 -5.74 -3.35 -5.81
C ILE A 25 -5.42 -2.27 -6.85
N MET A 26 -5.18 -2.66 -8.11
CA MET A 26 -4.89 -1.72 -9.20
C MET A 26 -6.08 -0.81 -9.56
N GLU A 27 -7.31 -1.22 -9.25
CA GLU A 27 -8.50 -0.41 -9.45
C GLU A 27 -8.75 0.60 -8.32
N LEU A 28 -8.04 0.49 -7.18
CA LEU A 28 -8.12 1.50 -6.15
C LEU A 28 -7.59 2.82 -6.69
N PRO A 29 -8.32 3.93 -6.53
CA PRO A 29 -7.83 5.23 -6.95
C PRO A 29 -6.55 5.53 -6.17
N GLU A 30 -5.48 5.85 -6.89
CA GLU A 30 -4.28 6.42 -6.30
C GLU A 30 -4.69 7.71 -5.58
N ARG A 31 -4.74 7.68 -4.24
CA ARG A 31 -4.98 8.89 -3.45
C ARG A 31 -3.76 9.78 -3.63
N SER A 32 -3.97 10.93 -4.26
CA SER A 32 -2.94 11.96 -4.27
C SER A 32 -2.76 12.50 -2.84
N LEU A 33 -1.53 12.86 -2.47
CA LEU A 33 -1.25 13.48 -1.16
C LEU A 33 -2.07 14.76 -0.94
N ASP A 34 -2.57 15.37 -2.01
CA ASP A 34 -3.30 16.63 -2.02
C ASP A 34 -4.79 16.45 -1.68
N GLU A 35 -5.29 15.21 -1.71
CA GLU A 35 -6.65 14.83 -1.30
C GLU A 35 -6.71 14.29 0.14
N MET A 36 -5.56 14.15 0.80
CA MET A 36 -5.45 13.72 2.19
C MET A 36 -5.63 14.90 3.15
N SER A 37 -6.25 14.66 4.30
CA SER A 37 -6.17 15.60 5.42
C SER A 37 -4.73 15.75 5.92
N GLU A 38 -4.45 16.82 6.67
CA GLU A 38 -3.11 17.08 7.24
C GLU A 38 -2.63 15.90 8.11
N GLU A 39 -3.51 15.36 8.95
CA GLU A 39 -3.22 14.20 9.80
C GLU A 39 -2.96 12.92 8.99
N GLU A 40 -3.77 12.64 7.95
CA GLU A 40 -3.55 11.50 7.06
C GLU A 40 -2.23 11.62 6.30
N ARG A 41 -1.87 12.83 5.85
CA ARG A 41 -0.62 13.11 5.15
C ARG A 41 0.59 12.91 6.08
N GLU A 42 0.53 13.41 7.31
CA GLU A 42 1.61 13.20 8.29
C GLU A 42 1.81 11.71 8.61
N TYR A 43 0.71 10.97 8.78
CA TYR A 43 0.76 9.54 9.00
C TYR A 43 1.39 8.79 7.82
N PHE A 44 0.97 9.09 6.59
CA PHE A 44 1.51 8.48 5.38
C PHE A 44 3.01 8.77 5.21
N LEU A 45 3.45 10.01 5.43
CA LEU A 45 4.87 10.37 5.35
C LEU A 45 5.72 9.68 6.42
N MET A 46 5.17 9.51 7.63
CA MET A 46 5.82 8.77 8.70
C MET A 46 5.97 7.28 8.34
N GLU A 47 4.92 6.66 7.81
CA GLU A 47 4.94 5.26 7.35
C GLU A 47 6.01 5.04 6.27
N GLN A 48 6.04 5.90 5.24
CA GLN A 48 7.06 5.85 4.18
C GLN A 48 8.48 5.95 4.73
N LYS A 49 8.73 6.84 5.70
CA LYS A 49 10.05 6.99 6.32
C LYS A 49 10.46 5.74 7.12
N ILE A 50 9.52 5.09 7.81
CA ILE A 50 9.78 3.84 8.52
C ILE A 50 10.12 2.72 7.53
N GLU A 51 9.38 2.61 6.43
CA GLU A 51 9.65 1.64 5.37
C GLU A 51 11.02 1.85 4.72
N GLU A 52 11.39 3.09 4.41
CA GLU A 52 12.70 3.44 3.87
C GLU A 52 13.84 3.01 4.80
N GLU A 53 13.76 3.35 6.09
CA GLU A 53 14.76 2.97 7.09
C GLU A 53 14.82 1.44 7.28
N PHE A 54 13.67 0.77 7.26
CA PHE A 54 13.60 -0.69 7.35
C PHE A 54 14.28 -1.37 6.15
N MET A 55 13.99 -0.91 4.94
CA MET A 55 14.61 -1.42 3.72
C MET A 55 16.12 -1.12 3.66
N ALA A 56 16.53 0.06 4.13
CA ALA A 56 17.95 0.38 4.29
C ALA A 56 18.64 -0.57 5.27
N HIS A 57 18.00 -0.89 6.40
CA HIS A 57 18.52 -1.80 7.40
C HIS A 57 18.62 -3.25 6.89
N ILE A 58 17.60 -3.74 6.18
CA ILE A 58 17.64 -5.06 5.52
C ILE A 58 18.77 -5.11 4.50
N THR A 59 18.92 -4.06 3.68
CA THR A 59 19.96 -4.02 2.65
C THR A 59 21.36 -4.01 3.27
N GLN A 60 21.55 -3.33 4.41
CA GLN A 60 22.81 -3.35 5.16
C GLN A 60 23.09 -4.71 5.79
N THR A 61 22.08 -5.36 6.37
CA THR A 61 22.24 -6.68 7.01
C THR A 61 22.43 -7.81 6.00
N ALA A 62 21.84 -7.71 4.81
CA ALA A 62 22.11 -8.62 3.69
C ALA A 62 23.58 -8.54 3.21
N LYS A 63 24.14 -7.32 3.08
CA LYS A 63 25.55 -7.12 2.70
C LYS A 63 26.55 -7.66 3.72
N LEU A 64 26.20 -7.71 5.01
CA LEU A 64 27.08 -8.24 6.07
C LEU A 64 27.08 -9.77 6.16
N ARG A 65 26.11 -10.45 5.53
CA ARG A 65 26.00 -11.91 5.58
C ARG A 65 26.74 -12.62 4.44
N ASP A 66 27.07 -11.89 3.37
CA ASP A 66 27.82 -12.36 2.20
C ASP A 66 29.32 -11.96 2.22
N GLY A 67 29.81 -11.41 3.34
CA GLY A 67 31.20 -10.95 3.54
C GLY A 67 32.08 -11.95 4.29
#